data_AF-A0A969SUG6-F1
#
_entry.id   AF-A0A969SUG6-F1
#
_cell.length_a   1.000
_cell.length_b   1.000
_cell.length_c   1.000
_cell.angle_alpha   90.00
_cell.angle_beta   90.00
_cell.angle_gamma   90.00
#
_symmetry.space_group_name_H-M   'P 1'
#
loop_
_entity.id
_entity.type
_entity.pdbx_description
1 polymer ?
#
loop_
_entity_poly.entity_id
_entity_poly.type
_entity_poly.pdbx_seq_one_letter_code
_entity_poly.pdbx_strand_id
1 'polypeptide(L)'
;MVEDKIMVANMIAQDGLKANDFDVPPCHLSALYTCLERVQKMAKTMNASIHAPRIGAGLGKADWRIIEKMIEIQLCEHDIDVTIYDFK
;
A
#
# COMPACT_ATOMS: atom_id res chain seq x y z
N MET A 1 -7.69 -21.41 1.76
CA MET A 1 -8.77 -20.43 1.58
C MET A 1 -8.56 -19.35 2.61
N VAL A 2 -8.58 -18.10 2.19
CA VAL A 2 -8.65 -16.99 3.14
C VAL A 2 -10.05 -17.05 3.76
N GLU A 3 -10.18 -17.00 5.09
CA GLU A 3 -11.50 -17.05 5.77
C GLU A 3 -12.48 -16.05 5.15
N ASP A 4 -13.79 -16.33 5.18
CA ASP A 4 -14.88 -15.56 4.53
C ASP A 4 -14.95 -14.06 4.93
N LYS A 5 -14.08 -13.60 5.83
CA LYS A 5 -13.99 -12.22 6.32
C LYS A 5 -12.69 -11.51 5.97
N ILE A 6 -11.77 -12.15 5.24
CA ILE A 6 -10.48 -11.56 4.88
C ILE A 6 -10.38 -11.49 3.35
N MET A 7 -9.83 -10.39 2.86
CA MET A 7 -9.55 -10.20 1.43
C MET A 7 -8.13 -9.69 1.25
N VAL A 8 -7.50 -10.10 0.15
CA VAL A 8 -6.14 -9.69 -0.20
C VAL A 8 -6.21 -8.69 -1.37
N ALA A 9 -5.70 -7.50 -1.16
CA ALA A 9 -5.57 -6.47 -2.20
C ALA A 9 -4.17 -6.55 -2.83
N ASN A 10 -4.08 -7.13 -4.03
CA ASN A 10 -2.85 -7.12 -4.82
C ASN A 10 -2.71 -5.77 -5.55
N MET A 11 -1.81 -4.92 -5.06
CA MET A 11 -1.59 -3.58 -5.62
C MET A 11 -0.45 -3.59 -6.63
N ILE A 12 -0.74 -3.16 -7.87
CA ILE A 12 0.26 -3.09 -8.94
C ILE A 12 0.87 -1.68 -8.96
N ALA A 13 1.94 -1.52 -8.18
CA ALA A 13 2.65 -0.26 -8.03
C ALA A 13 4.17 -0.40 -8.23
N GLN A 14 4.62 -1.59 -8.63
CA GLN A 14 6.03 -1.87 -8.87
C GLN A 14 6.25 -2.29 -10.32
N ASP A 15 7.21 -1.67 -10.99
CA ASP A 15 7.68 -2.08 -12.32
C ASP A 15 9.06 -2.73 -12.21
N GLY A 16 9.15 -4.00 -12.59
CA GLY A 16 10.36 -4.81 -12.45
C GLY A 16 10.76 -5.12 -11.00
N LEU A 17 11.94 -5.70 -10.83
CA LEU A 17 12.50 -6.07 -9.51
C LEU A 17 13.66 -5.16 -9.07
N LYS A 18 14.19 -4.36 -9.98
CA LYS A 18 15.33 -3.46 -9.80
C LYS A 18 15.00 -2.12 -10.45
N ALA A 19 15.76 -1.10 -10.09
CA ALA A 19 15.73 0.15 -10.82
C ALA A 19 16.02 -0.10 -12.31
N ASN A 20 15.41 0.71 -13.17
CA ASN A 20 15.66 0.66 -14.61
C ASN A 20 17.01 1.31 -14.95
N ASP A 21 17.35 1.35 -16.25
CA ASP A 21 18.59 1.95 -16.75
C ASP A 21 18.74 3.46 -16.44
N PHE A 22 17.68 4.10 -15.94
CA PHE A 22 17.64 5.51 -15.54
C PHE A 22 17.60 5.72 -14.01
N ASP A 23 17.94 4.70 -13.22
CA ASP A 23 17.93 4.71 -11.74
C ASP A 23 16.56 5.04 -11.11
N VAL A 24 15.47 4.87 -11.86
CA VAL A 24 14.11 5.06 -11.33
C VAL A 24 13.80 3.90 -10.37
N PRO A 25 13.42 4.17 -9.10
CA PRO A 25 13.04 3.11 -8.17
C PRO A 25 11.88 2.27 -8.72
N PRO A 26 11.88 0.94 -8.50
CA PRO A 26 10.85 0.08 -9.08
C PRO A 26 9.46 0.38 -8.51
N CYS A 27 9.35 0.93 -7.29
CA CYS A 27 8.07 1.34 -6.72
C CYS A 27 7.66 2.74 -7.20
N HIS A 28 6.56 2.81 -7.97
CA HIS A 28 5.97 4.05 -8.46
C HIS A 28 4.98 4.61 -7.45
N LEU A 29 5.35 5.69 -6.75
CA LEU A 29 4.52 6.31 -5.71
C LEU A 29 3.15 6.77 -6.23
N SER A 30 3.07 7.25 -7.46
CA SER A 30 1.79 7.65 -8.08
C SER A 30 0.85 6.44 -8.28
N ALA A 31 1.39 5.31 -8.75
CA ALA A 31 0.63 4.08 -8.91
C ALA A 31 0.20 3.50 -7.55
N LEU A 32 1.08 3.56 -6.54
CA LEU A 32 0.75 3.16 -5.18
C LEU A 32 -0.39 4.02 -4.61
N TYR A 33 -0.34 5.34 -4.82
CA TYR A 33 -1.40 6.26 -4.40
C TYR A 33 -2.75 5.89 -5.02
N THR A 34 -2.79 5.63 -6.33
CA THR A 34 -4.01 5.16 -7.02
C THR A 34 -4.49 3.81 -6.49
N CYS A 35 -3.58 2.90 -6.16
CA CYS A 35 -3.95 1.63 -5.54
C CYS A 35 -4.58 1.83 -4.16
N LEU A 36 -4.00 2.70 -3.32
CA LEU A 36 -4.53 3.03 -2.00
C LEU A 36 -5.93 3.67 -2.09
N GLU A 37 -6.17 4.55 -3.06
CA GLU A 37 -7.51 5.13 -3.31
C GLU A 37 -8.55 4.04 -3.65
N ARG A 38 -8.17 3.01 -4.41
CA ARG A 38 -9.06 1.89 -4.74
C ARG A 38 -9.31 1.00 -3.53
N VAL A 39 -8.27 0.71 -2.76
CA VAL A 39 -8.38 -0.06 -1.51
C VAL A 39 -9.27 0.68 -0.52
N GLN A 40 -9.14 2.00 -0.38
CA GLN A 40 -9.99 2.83 0.46
C GLN A 40 -11.48 2.66 0.11
N LYS A 41 -11.85 2.83 -1.16
CA LYS A 41 -13.25 2.68 -1.62
C LYS A 41 -13.81 1.31 -1.24
N MET A 42 -13.02 0.26 -1.46
CA MET A 42 -13.39 -1.11 -1.16
C MET A 42 -13.53 -1.37 0.35
N ALA A 43 -12.58 -0.90 1.15
CA ALA A 43 -12.62 -0.99 2.61
C ALA A 43 -13.84 -0.27 3.20
N LYS A 44 -14.20 0.91 2.67
CA LYS A 44 -15.44 1.61 3.06
C LYS A 44 -16.70 0.82 2.72
N THR A 45 -16.79 0.29 1.51
CA THR A 45 -17.96 -0.52 1.11
C THR A 45 -18.12 -1.76 1.99
N MET A 46 -17.02 -2.34 2.46
CA MET A 46 -17.04 -3.54 3.30
C MET A 46 -17.06 -3.26 4.81
N ASN A 47 -16.91 -1.99 5.21
CA ASN A 47 -16.63 -1.61 6.59
C ASN A 47 -15.48 -2.42 7.20
N ALA A 48 -14.37 -2.52 6.48
CA ALA A 48 -13.22 -3.34 6.81
C ALA A 48 -12.04 -2.51 7.33
N SER A 49 -11.27 -3.07 8.27
CA SER A 49 -9.93 -2.60 8.61
C SER A 49 -8.91 -3.02 7.55
N ILE A 50 -7.77 -2.33 7.51
CA ILE A 50 -6.67 -2.63 6.60
C ILE A 50 -5.44 -3.08 7.40
N HIS A 51 -4.84 -4.15 6.92
CA HIS A 51 -3.66 -4.78 7.51
C HIS A 51 -2.59 -4.92 6.44
N ALA A 52 -1.40 -4.35 6.66
CA ALA A 52 -0.33 -4.37 5.67
C ALA A 52 1.06 -4.44 6.31
N PRO A 53 2.08 -4.99 5.62
CA PRO A 53 3.47 -4.79 6.01
C PRO A 53 3.93 -3.38 5.66
N ARG A 54 5.21 -3.06 5.89
CA ARG A 54 5.87 -1.88 5.28
C ARG A 54 5.99 -2.02 3.75
N ILE A 55 4.89 -1.76 3.05
CA ILE A 55 4.81 -1.80 1.58
C ILE A 55 5.77 -0.78 0.93
N GLY A 56 6.37 -1.14 -0.21
CA GLY A 56 7.26 -0.25 -0.98
C GLY A 56 8.63 0.08 -0.37
N ALA A 57 8.82 -0.12 0.94
CA ALA A 57 10.05 0.26 1.67
C ALA A 57 11.20 -0.77 1.63
N GLY A 58 10.97 -1.95 1.05
CA GLY A 58 12.01 -2.98 0.86
C GLY A 58 12.73 -2.84 -0.48
N LEU A 59 12.57 -3.85 -1.35
CA LEU A 59 13.11 -3.86 -2.72
C LEU A 59 12.64 -2.68 -3.59
N GLY A 60 11.52 -2.06 -3.22
CA GLY A 60 10.95 -0.87 -3.85
C GLY A 60 11.81 0.39 -3.75
N LYS A 61 12.73 0.45 -2.76
CA LYS A 61 13.58 1.60 -2.42
C LYS A 61 12.83 2.93 -2.19
N ALA A 62 11.51 2.90 -2.02
CA ALA A 62 10.74 4.12 -1.77
C ALA A 62 10.93 4.57 -0.32
N ASP A 63 10.95 5.90 -0.11
CA ASP A 63 11.00 6.46 1.24
C ASP A 63 9.70 6.14 1.98
N TRP A 64 9.82 5.36 3.06
CA TRP A 64 8.69 4.98 3.90
C TRP A 64 7.93 6.19 4.44
N ARG A 65 8.60 7.32 4.73
CA ARG A 65 7.94 8.53 5.25
C ARG A 65 6.93 9.08 4.26
N ILE A 66 7.19 8.95 2.97
CA ILE A 66 6.25 9.38 1.92
C ILE A 66 5.07 8.42 1.87
N ILE A 67 5.33 7.11 1.93
CA ILE A 67 4.28 6.07 1.91
C ILE A 67 3.38 6.16 3.14
N GLU A 68 3.97 6.35 4.32
CA GLU A 68 3.25 6.57 5.57
C GLU A 68 2.31 7.76 5.45
N LYS A 69 2.77 8.88 4.89
CA LYS A 69 1.91 10.03 4.67
C LYS A 69 0.79 9.76 3.66
N MET A 70 1.06 8.97 2.62
CA MET A 70 0.04 8.55 1.67
C MET A 70 -1.03 7.66 2.31
N ILE A 71 -0.63 6.77 3.21
CA ILE A 71 -1.54 5.91 3.98
C ILE A 71 -2.41 6.76 4.91
N GLU A 72 -1.82 7.73 5.62
CA GLU A 72 -2.58 8.66 6.48
C GLU A 72 -3.67 9.38 5.68
N ILE A 73 -3.31 10.01 4.56
CA ILE A 73 -4.23 10.80 3.74
C ILE A 73 -5.30 9.91 3.09
N GLN A 74 -4.89 8.80 2.47
CA GLN A 74 -5.82 7.99 1.69
C GLN A 74 -6.70 7.09 2.56
N LEU A 75 -6.22 6.64 3.72
CA LEU A 75 -6.90 5.62 4.52
C LEU A 75 -7.35 6.17 5.88
N CYS A 76 -6.41 6.66 6.70
CA CYS A 76 -6.69 7.02 8.09
C CYS A 76 -7.61 8.25 8.20
N GLU A 77 -7.36 9.29 7.42
CA GLU A 77 -8.23 10.50 7.34
C GLU A 77 -9.63 10.19 6.81
N HIS A 78 -9.84 8.99 6.28
CA HIS A 78 -11.12 8.50 5.80
C HIS A 78 -11.81 7.55 6.77
N ASP A 79 -11.41 7.55 8.05
CA ASP A 79 -11.95 6.75 9.15
C ASP A 79 -11.79 5.23 8.95
N ILE A 80 -10.73 4.81 8.26
CA ILE A 80 -10.36 3.40 8.11
C ILE A 80 -9.27 3.06 9.13
N ASP A 81 -9.49 2.03 9.94
CA ASP A 81 -8.48 1.52 10.85
C ASP A 81 -7.38 0.79 10.05
N VAL A 82 -6.13 1.22 10.23
CA VAL A 82 -4.96 0.71 9.51
C VAL A 82 -3.90 0.24 10.50
N THR A 83 -3.51 -1.02 10.40
CA THR A 83 -2.38 -1.58 11.15
C THR A 83 -1.23 -1.93 10.20
N ILE A 84 -0.06 -1.33 10.45
CA ILE A 84 1.19 -1.67 9.75
C ILE A 84 2.03 -2.61 10.60
N TYR A 85 2.37 -3.76 10.03
CA TYR A 85 3.25 -4.74 10.65
C TYR A 85 4.69 -4.50 10.20
N ASP A 86 5.58 -4.36 11.18
CA ASP A 86 7.03 -4.31 10.97
C ASP A 86 7.63 -5.62 11.49
N PHE A 87 8.25 -6.39 10.62
CA PHE A 87 8.96 -7.62 11.00
C PHE A 87 10.45 -7.30 11.14
N LYS A 88 11.00 -7.59 12.33
CA LYS A 88 12.44 -7.57 12.60
C LYS A 88 13.03 -8.96 12.47
#